data_AF-A0A847CSJ8-F1
#
_entry.id   AF-A0A847CSJ8-F1
#
_cell.length_a   1.000
_cell.length_b   1.000
_cell.length_c   1.000
_cell.angle_alpha   90.00
_cell.angle_beta   90.00
_cell.angle_gamma   90.00
#
_symmetry.space_group_name_H-M   'P 1'
#
loop_
_entity.id
_entity.type
_entity.pdbx_description
1 polymer ?
#
loop_
_entity_poly.entity_id
_entity_poly.type
_entity_poly.pdbx_seq_one_letter_code
_entity_poly.pdbx_strand_id
1 'polypeptide(L)'
;MPGLAFDAIDRHVVAGRGDELCVVGAEISVTYIDLLAHTAALGGGLLRLGAVDDGGIDLDIAPDWERLSYLLALVRLGLAPDQSSLIRVTGSPALLLVGEDSLPLETVVKIGRIDPVPASNFDDSHLLDRLVPTDHAWLSALLSGATITFD
;
A
#
# COMPACT_ATOMS: atom_id res chain seq x y z
N MET A 1 13.34 -1.29 15.69
CA MET A 1 12.22 -0.33 15.59
C MET A 1 11.08 -1.06 14.87
N PRO A 2 9.81 -0.72 15.12
CA PRO A 2 8.72 -1.23 14.29
C PRO A 2 8.93 -0.82 12.82
N GLY A 3 8.33 -1.57 11.88
CA GLY A 3 8.49 -1.28 10.45
C GLY A 3 7.69 -0.09 9.98
N LEU A 4 8.04 0.38 8.78
CA LEU A 4 7.55 1.64 8.20
C LEU A 4 6.02 1.68 8.04
N ALA A 5 5.39 0.55 7.67
CA ALA A 5 3.93 0.45 7.58
C ALA A 5 3.25 0.58 8.95
N PHE A 6 3.86 0.03 10.01
CA PHE A 6 3.34 0.17 11.37
C PHE A 6 3.36 1.65 11.79
N ASP A 7 4.48 2.32 11.55
CA ASP A 7 4.61 3.74 11.90
C ASP A 7 3.73 4.66 11.05
N ALA A 8 3.48 4.32 9.79
CA ALA A 8 2.62 5.11 8.92
C ALA A 8 1.13 4.93 9.23
N ILE A 9 0.69 3.72 9.63
CA ILE A 9 -0.73 3.37 9.72
C ILE A 9 -1.07 2.81 11.11
N ASP A 10 -0.52 1.65 11.46
CA ASP A 10 -0.98 0.82 12.57
C ASP A 10 -0.87 1.54 13.91
N ARG A 11 0.21 2.31 14.13
CA ARG A 11 0.41 3.07 15.36
C ARG A 11 -0.71 4.07 15.63
N HIS A 12 -1.33 4.63 14.58
CA HIS A 12 -2.42 5.60 14.73
C HIS A 12 -3.69 4.91 15.19
N VAL A 13 -3.98 3.74 14.63
CA VAL A 13 -5.10 2.89 15.09
C VAL A 13 -4.88 2.46 16.55
N VAL A 14 -3.67 1.98 16.88
CA VAL A 14 -3.29 1.61 18.25
C VAL A 14 -3.40 2.79 19.22
N ALA A 15 -3.09 4.01 18.76
CA ALA A 15 -3.24 5.24 19.54
C ALA A 15 -4.69 5.75 19.66
N GLY A 16 -5.68 4.99 19.15
CA GLY A 16 -7.10 5.34 19.24
C GLY A 16 -7.60 6.28 18.15
N ARG A 17 -6.80 6.54 17.09
CA ARG A 17 -7.16 7.39 15.95
C ARG A 17 -7.82 6.61 14.80
N GLY A 18 -8.34 5.41 15.08
CA GLY A 18 -8.86 4.51 14.06
C GLY A 18 -9.94 5.13 13.17
N ASP A 19 -10.84 5.92 13.77
CA ASP A 19 -11.96 6.57 13.08
C ASP A 19 -11.60 7.94 12.45
N GLU A 20 -10.35 8.41 12.61
CA GLU A 20 -9.91 9.66 12.00
C GLU A 20 -9.61 9.49 10.51
N LEU A 21 -10.02 10.48 9.70
CA LEU A 21 -9.74 10.51 8.27
C LEU A 21 -8.26 10.74 7.98
N CYS A 22 -7.66 9.79 7.26
CA CYS A 22 -6.26 9.87 6.81
C CYS A 22 -6.13 10.06 5.30
N VAL A 23 -7.19 9.76 4.54
CA VAL A 23 -7.27 10.04 3.09
C VAL A 23 -8.61 10.65 2.75
N VAL A 24 -8.59 11.73 1.96
CA VAL A 24 -9.78 12.42 1.46
C VAL A 24 -9.60 12.76 -0.03
N GLY A 25 -10.68 12.72 -0.80
CA GLY A 25 -10.75 13.21 -2.17
C GLY A 25 -12.20 13.39 -2.61
N ALA A 26 -12.44 13.72 -3.88
CA ALA A 26 -13.78 14.06 -4.39
C ALA A 26 -14.84 12.97 -4.11
N GLU A 27 -14.47 11.70 -4.26
CA GLU A 27 -15.36 10.54 -4.08
C GLU A 27 -14.85 9.55 -3.02
N ILE A 28 -13.80 9.94 -2.27
CA ILE A 28 -13.13 9.04 -1.34
C ILE A 28 -12.93 9.68 0.03
N SER A 29 -13.20 8.89 1.07
CA SER A 29 -12.96 9.26 2.46
C SER A 29 -12.59 7.99 3.21
N VAL A 30 -11.35 7.89 3.71
CA VAL A 30 -10.82 6.68 4.33
C VAL A 30 -10.27 7.01 5.70
N THR A 31 -10.70 6.24 6.69
CA THR A 31 -10.20 6.31 8.07
C THR A 31 -8.90 5.51 8.22
N TYR A 32 -8.16 5.71 9.30
CA TYR A 32 -6.98 4.88 9.58
C TYR A 32 -7.31 3.39 9.70
N ILE A 33 -8.45 3.01 10.28
CA ILE A 33 -8.84 1.60 10.41
C ILE A 33 -9.21 0.98 9.05
N ASP A 34 -9.88 1.75 8.19
CA ASP A 34 -10.19 1.30 6.82
C ASP A 34 -8.91 1.16 5.98
N LEU A 35 -7.98 2.12 6.09
CA LEU A 35 -6.70 2.07 5.39
C LEU A 35 -5.85 0.87 5.84
N LEU A 36 -5.80 0.61 7.14
CA LEU A 36 -5.11 -0.55 7.71
C LEU A 36 -5.70 -1.85 7.14
N ALA A 37 -7.01 -2.04 7.26
CA ALA A 37 -7.68 -3.25 6.81
C ALA A 37 -7.50 -3.46 5.30
N HIS A 38 -7.63 -2.39 4.51
CA HIS A 38 -7.46 -2.43 3.06
C HIS A 38 -6.03 -2.81 2.66
N THR A 39 -5.03 -2.11 3.19
CA THR A 39 -3.61 -2.33 2.81
C THR A 39 -3.07 -3.66 3.32
N ALA A 40 -3.51 -4.13 4.49
CA ALA A 40 -3.16 -5.45 5.01
C ALA A 40 -3.77 -6.58 4.15
N ALA A 41 -5.04 -6.43 3.75
CA ALA A 41 -5.67 -7.37 2.83
C ALA A 41 -5.02 -7.34 1.44
N LEU A 42 -4.72 -6.16 0.90
CA LEU A 42 -4.03 -6.04 -0.38
C LEU A 42 -2.65 -6.70 -0.34
N GLY A 43 -1.84 -6.44 0.71
CA GLY A 43 -0.54 -7.07 0.89
C GLY A 43 -0.63 -8.61 1.01
N GLY A 44 -1.63 -9.12 1.74
CA GLY A 44 -1.89 -10.57 1.81
C GLY A 44 -2.33 -11.19 0.47
N GLY A 45 -2.95 -10.40 -0.41
CA GLY A 45 -3.30 -10.80 -1.78
C GLY A 45 -2.07 -10.85 -2.67
N LEU A 46 -1.24 -9.79 -2.63
CA LEU A 46 0.02 -9.70 -3.36
C LEU A 46 1.00 -10.82 -2.99
N LEU A 47 1.14 -11.12 -1.69
CA LEU A 47 1.99 -12.21 -1.20
C LEU A 47 1.59 -13.57 -1.81
N ARG A 48 0.29 -13.86 -1.88
CA ARG A 48 -0.24 -15.10 -2.46
C ARG A 48 -0.04 -15.20 -3.98
N LEU A 49 0.09 -14.06 -4.64
CA LEU A 49 0.32 -13.96 -6.07
C LEU A 49 1.81 -13.90 -6.43
N GLY A 50 2.72 -14.07 -5.45
CA GLY A 50 4.16 -14.18 -5.68
C GLY A 50 4.94 -12.86 -5.63
N ALA A 51 4.33 -11.75 -5.16
CA ALA A 51 4.95 -10.42 -5.19
C ALA A 51 6.32 -10.31 -4.46
N VAL A 52 6.59 -11.16 -3.47
CA VAL A 52 7.86 -11.15 -2.73
C VAL A 52 8.97 -11.86 -3.50
N ASP A 53 8.65 -12.87 -4.31
CA ASP A 53 9.64 -13.66 -5.04
C ASP A 53 10.28 -12.87 -6.20
N ASP A 54 9.54 -11.89 -6.74
CA ASP A 54 9.99 -11.06 -7.87
C ASP A 54 10.68 -9.74 -7.47
N GLY A 55 10.90 -9.50 -6.17
CA GLY A 55 11.69 -8.36 -5.68
C GLY A 55 11.01 -6.98 -5.71
N GLY A 56 9.73 -6.92 -6.10
CA GLY A 56 8.93 -5.68 -6.11
C GLY A 56 7.73 -5.77 -7.04
N ILE A 57 7.03 -4.65 -7.23
CA ILE A 57 5.95 -4.50 -8.22
C ILE A 57 6.14 -3.18 -8.94
N ASP A 58 6.00 -3.18 -10.26
CA ASP A 58 5.97 -1.95 -11.05
C ASP A 58 4.60 -1.29 -10.91
N LEU A 59 4.56 -0.07 -10.38
CA LEU A 59 3.34 0.72 -10.25
C LEU A 59 3.27 1.74 -11.39
N ASP A 60 2.76 1.32 -12.54
CA ASP A 60 2.57 2.13 -13.75
C ASP A 60 1.12 2.65 -13.82
N ILE A 61 0.72 3.35 -12.75
CA ILE A 61 -0.60 3.97 -12.56
C ILE A 61 -0.48 5.39 -12.03
N ALA A 62 -1.54 6.18 -12.25
CA ALA A 62 -1.62 7.57 -11.82
C ALA A 62 -1.42 7.73 -10.30
N PRO A 63 -0.93 8.89 -9.83
CA PRO A 63 -0.75 9.13 -8.41
C PRO A 63 -2.07 9.41 -7.69
N ASP A 64 -2.89 8.37 -7.53
CA ASP A 64 -4.21 8.41 -6.91
C ASP A 64 -4.31 7.44 -5.70
N TRP A 65 -5.55 7.23 -5.24
CA TRP A 65 -5.87 6.31 -4.16
C TRP A 65 -5.41 4.86 -4.41
N GLU A 66 -5.55 4.36 -5.65
CA GLU A 66 -5.18 2.98 -5.96
C GLU A 66 -3.65 2.83 -5.87
N ARG A 67 -2.90 3.80 -6.40
CA ARG A 67 -1.43 3.83 -6.26
C ARG A 67 -1.00 3.87 -4.79
N LEU A 68 -1.60 4.76 -3.99
CA LEU A 68 -1.30 4.84 -2.56
C LEU A 68 -1.56 3.50 -1.85
N SER A 69 -2.67 2.84 -2.18
CA SER A 69 -3.05 1.56 -1.60
C SER A 69 -2.01 0.47 -1.93
N TYR A 70 -1.59 0.36 -3.19
CA TYR A 70 -0.53 -0.57 -3.61
C TYR A 70 0.81 -0.24 -2.95
N LEU A 71 1.21 1.04 -2.91
CA LEU A 71 2.43 1.48 -2.25
C LEU A 71 2.46 1.03 -0.78
N LEU A 72 1.40 1.29 -0.03
CA LEU A 72 1.34 0.94 1.39
C LEU A 72 1.30 -0.57 1.61
N ALA A 73 0.67 -1.33 0.72
CA ALA A 73 0.72 -2.79 0.73
C ALA A 73 2.15 -3.32 0.50
N LEU A 74 2.91 -2.72 -0.43
CA LEU A 74 4.32 -3.06 -0.67
C LEU A 74 5.20 -2.72 0.54
N VAL A 75 5.05 -1.51 1.09
CA VAL A 75 5.80 -1.10 2.29
C VAL A 75 5.50 -2.04 3.45
N ARG A 76 4.26 -2.52 3.57
CA ARG A 76 3.88 -3.51 4.58
C ARG A 76 4.61 -4.85 4.41
N LEU A 77 4.90 -5.24 3.16
CA LEU A 77 5.71 -6.41 2.80
C LEU A 77 7.22 -6.16 2.88
N GLY A 78 7.67 -4.97 3.27
CA GLY A 78 9.10 -4.61 3.25
C GLY A 78 9.63 -4.38 1.84
N LEU A 79 8.76 -4.05 0.88
CA LEU A 79 9.10 -3.83 -0.52
C LEU A 79 8.89 -2.36 -0.92
N ALA A 80 9.65 -1.92 -1.91
CA ALA A 80 9.39 -0.68 -2.64
C ALA A 80 8.93 -1.01 -4.06
N PRO A 81 8.22 -0.09 -4.75
CA PRO A 81 7.96 -0.24 -6.17
C PRO A 81 9.24 -0.46 -6.96
N ASP A 82 9.18 -1.33 -7.98
CA ASP A 82 10.32 -1.68 -8.83
C ASP A 82 9.89 -1.75 -10.30
N GLN A 83 10.40 -0.82 -11.10
CA GLN A 83 10.10 -0.73 -12.55
C GLN A 83 10.65 -1.91 -13.36
N SER A 84 11.52 -2.73 -12.77
CA SER A 84 12.06 -3.94 -13.39
C SER A 84 11.30 -5.22 -13.02
N SER A 85 10.27 -5.12 -12.17
CA SER A 85 9.47 -6.27 -11.76
C SER A 85 8.63 -6.85 -12.91
N LEU A 86 8.49 -8.17 -12.91
CA LEU A 86 7.60 -8.90 -13.82
C LEU A 86 6.13 -8.70 -13.45
N ILE A 87 5.84 -8.39 -12.18
CA ILE A 87 4.50 -8.08 -11.70
C ILE A 87 4.28 -6.58 -11.85
N ARG A 88 3.21 -6.20 -12.54
CA ARG A 88 2.93 -4.81 -12.89
C ARG A 88 1.51 -4.43 -12.52
N VAL A 89 1.30 -3.19 -12.11
CA VAL A 89 -0.02 -2.59 -11.96
C VAL A 89 -0.15 -1.50 -13.00
N THR A 90 -1.21 -1.55 -13.80
CA THR A 90 -1.42 -0.58 -14.89
C THR A 90 -2.90 -0.30 -15.12
N GLY A 91 -3.19 0.74 -15.90
CA GLY A 91 -4.55 1.12 -16.31
C GLY A 91 -5.29 2.01 -15.31
N SER A 92 -6.53 2.33 -15.66
CA SER A 92 -7.50 3.04 -14.83
C SER A 92 -8.90 2.54 -15.23
N PRO A 93 -9.58 1.72 -14.41
CA PRO A 93 -9.17 1.25 -13.08
C PRO A 93 -7.92 0.35 -13.09
N ALA A 94 -7.18 0.30 -11.98
CA ALA A 94 -5.93 -0.45 -11.87
C ALA A 94 -6.14 -1.97 -11.99
N LEU A 95 -5.28 -2.60 -12.80
CA LEU A 95 -5.19 -4.04 -12.99
C LEU A 95 -3.80 -4.53 -12.61
N LEU A 96 -3.75 -5.58 -11.79
CA LEU A 96 -2.53 -6.33 -11.49
C LEU A 96 -2.29 -7.36 -12.59
N LEU A 97 -1.13 -7.30 -13.22
CA LEU A 97 -0.65 -8.23 -14.24
C LEU A 97 0.38 -9.17 -13.63
N VAL A 98 0.14 -10.48 -13.74
CA VAL A 98 1.04 -11.54 -13.28
C VAL A 98 1.17 -12.57 -14.41
N GLY A 99 2.28 -12.53 -15.15
CA GLY A 99 2.43 -13.36 -16.35
C GLY A 99 1.37 -13.00 -17.41
N GLU A 100 0.51 -13.97 -17.76
CA GLU A 100 -0.60 -13.78 -18.71
C GLU A 100 -1.93 -13.41 -18.01
N ASP A 101 -1.98 -13.48 -16.68
CA ASP A 101 -3.19 -13.20 -15.90
C ASP A 101 -3.32 -11.70 -15.60
N SER A 102 -4.58 -11.23 -15.60
CA SER A 102 -4.94 -9.89 -15.17
C SER A 102 -6.03 -9.93 -14.11
N LEU A 103 -5.81 -9.23 -13.00
CA LEU A 103 -6.69 -9.24 -11.84
C LEU A 103 -7.05 -7.81 -11.44
N PRO A 104 -8.33 -7.47 -11.28
CA PRO A 104 -8.72 -6.18 -10.73
C PRO A 104 -8.33 -6.08 -9.26
N LEU A 105 -8.03 -4.86 -8.80
CA LEU A 105 -7.65 -4.57 -7.41
C LEU A 105 -8.58 -5.23 -6.39
N GLU A 106 -9.90 -5.15 -6.61
CA GLU A 106 -10.89 -5.75 -5.69
C GLU A 106 -10.73 -7.27 -5.53
N THR A 107 -10.28 -7.98 -6.56
CA THR A 107 -10.03 -9.42 -6.49
C THR A 107 -8.78 -9.71 -5.68
N VAL A 108 -7.71 -8.93 -5.87
CA VAL A 108 -6.48 -9.05 -5.07
C VAL A 108 -6.77 -8.84 -3.58
N VAL A 109 -7.54 -7.79 -3.26
CA VAL A 109 -7.99 -7.51 -1.89
C VAL A 109 -8.83 -8.66 -1.34
N LYS A 110 -9.80 -9.19 -2.11
CA LYS A 110 -10.63 -10.32 -1.69
C LYS A 110 -9.79 -11.56 -1.36
N ILE A 111 -8.76 -11.86 -2.16
CA ILE A 111 -7.84 -12.99 -1.92
C ILE A 111 -7.12 -12.83 -0.58
N GLY A 112 -6.61 -11.64 -0.27
CA GLY A 112 -5.83 -11.42 0.95
C GLY A 112 -6.63 -11.18 2.22
N ARG A 113 -7.96 -10.99 2.15
CA ARG A 113 -8.83 -10.88 3.35
C ARG A 113 -8.80 -12.12 4.25
N ILE A 114 -8.47 -13.29 3.69
CA ILE A 114 -8.41 -14.55 4.45
C ILE A 114 -7.24 -14.55 5.44
N ASP A 115 -6.13 -13.90 5.07
CA ASP A 115 -4.92 -13.78 5.90
C ASP A 115 -4.25 -12.44 5.54
N PRO A 116 -4.75 -11.35 6.15
CA PRO A 116 -4.19 -10.03 5.92
C PRO A 116 -2.77 -9.98 6.49
N VAL A 117 -1.84 -9.40 5.74
CA VAL A 117 -0.44 -9.39 6.16
C VAL A 117 -0.24 -8.40 7.31
N PRO A 118 0.48 -8.75 8.39
CA PRO A 118 0.85 -7.78 9.42
C PRO A 118 1.87 -6.78 8.88
N ALA A 119 2.08 -5.66 9.58
CA ALA A 119 3.23 -4.81 9.29
C ALA A 119 4.55 -5.56 9.54
N SER A 120 5.55 -5.33 8.68
CA SER A 120 6.92 -5.77 8.90
C SER A 120 7.43 -5.31 10.27
N ASN A 121 8.19 -6.18 10.93
CA ASN A 121 8.86 -5.89 12.21
C ASN A 121 10.33 -5.48 12.01
N PHE A 122 10.76 -5.30 10.75
CA PHE A 122 12.12 -4.95 10.40
C PHE A 122 12.26 -3.43 10.18
N ASP A 123 13.47 -2.93 10.39
CA ASP A 123 13.78 -1.54 10.10
C ASP A 123 13.89 -1.35 8.58
N ASP A 124 12.77 -0.94 8.01
CA ASP A 124 12.59 -0.75 6.57
C ASP A 124 12.77 0.73 6.17
N SER A 125 13.46 1.53 7.00
CA SER A 125 13.67 2.96 6.76
C SER A 125 14.36 3.25 5.43
N HIS A 126 15.22 2.34 4.97
CA HIS A 126 15.89 2.40 3.67
C HIS A 126 14.94 2.35 2.47
N LEU A 127 13.68 1.90 2.66
CA LEU A 127 12.68 1.93 1.59
C LEU A 127 12.32 3.35 1.20
N LEU A 128 12.38 4.33 2.12
CA LEU A 128 12.10 5.74 1.84
C LEU A 128 13.00 6.28 0.73
N ASP A 129 14.28 5.88 0.72
CA ASP A 129 15.27 6.31 -0.26
C ASP A 129 15.01 5.77 -1.67
N ARG A 130 14.16 4.74 -1.79
CA ARG A 130 13.76 4.10 -3.04
C ARG A 130 12.45 4.66 -3.61
N LEU A 131 11.72 5.46 -2.84
CA LEU A 131 10.44 6.01 -3.26
C LEU A 131 10.62 7.21 -4.19
N VAL A 132 9.76 7.29 -5.20
CA VAL A 132 9.63 8.53 -5.99
C VAL A 132 9.08 9.66 -5.10
N PRO A 133 9.30 10.94 -5.44
CA PRO A 133 8.95 12.07 -4.57
C PRO A 133 7.49 12.08 -4.09
N THR A 134 6.54 11.71 -4.95
CA THR A 134 5.11 11.66 -4.62
C THR A 134 4.81 10.59 -3.56
N ASP A 135 5.32 9.37 -3.77
CA ASP A 135 5.15 8.25 -2.86
C ASP A 135 5.77 8.56 -1.49
N HIS A 136 6.96 9.17 -1.50
CA HIS A 136 7.64 9.64 -0.29
C HIS A 136 6.81 10.69 0.47
N ALA A 137 6.20 11.65 -0.25
CA ALA A 137 5.39 12.70 0.37
C ALA A 137 4.14 12.14 1.07
N TRP A 138 3.44 11.19 0.45
CA TRP A 138 2.30 10.52 1.07
C TRP A 138 2.69 9.75 2.32
N LEU A 139 3.76 8.96 2.24
CA LEU A 139 4.21 8.19 3.39
C LEU A 139 4.65 9.11 4.53
N SER A 140 5.35 10.21 4.22
CA SER A 140 5.72 11.24 5.19
C SER A 140 4.50 11.90 5.84
N ALA A 141 3.44 12.17 5.08
CA ALA A 141 2.19 12.71 5.61
C ALA A 141 1.59 11.74 6.65
N LEU A 142 1.46 10.46 6.31
CA LEU A 142 0.97 9.42 7.22
C LEU A 142 1.87 9.25 8.46
N LEU A 143 3.20 9.29 8.28
CA LEU A 143 4.19 9.29 9.36
C LEU A 143 4.15 10.54 10.24
N SER A 144 3.49 11.61 9.84
CA SER A 144 3.23 12.78 10.70
C SER A 144 1.82 12.81 11.28
N GLY A 145 0.95 11.90 10.84
CA GLY A 145 -0.45 11.87 11.20
C GLY A 145 -1.33 12.83 10.39
N ALA A 146 -0.79 13.40 9.30
CA ALA A 146 -1.49 14.31 8.40
C ALA A 146 -2.38 13.56 7.41
N THR A 147 -3.45 14.24 6.97
CA THR A 147 -4.39 13.73 5.97
C THR A 147 -3.85 13.92 4.55
N ILE A 148 -3.88 12.86 3.74
CA ILE A 148 -3.59 12.93 2.30
C ILE A 148 -4.85 13.39 1.57
N THR A 149 -4.70 14.34 0.65
CA THR A 149 -5.80 14.84 -0.19
C THR A 149 -5.54 14.50 -1.66
N PHE A 150 -6.56 13.97 -2.34
CA PHE A 150 -6.59 13.76 -3.78
C PHE A 150 -7.59 14.73 -4.41
N ASP A 151 -7.20 15.35 -5.52
CA ASP A 151 -8.05 16.25 -6.31
C ASP A 151 -8.98 15.49 -7.26
#